data_AF-A0AA38C6R3-F1
#
_entry.id   AF-A0AA38C6R3-F1
#
_cell.length_a   1.000
_cell.length_b   1.000
_cell.length_c   1.000
_cell.angle_alpha   90.00
_cell.angle_beta   90.00
_cell.angle_gamma   90.00
#
_symmetry.space_group_name_H-M   'P 1'
#
loop_
_entity.id
_entity.type
_entity.pdbx_description
1 polymer ?
#
loop_
_entity_poly.entity_id
_entity_poly.type
_entity_poly.pdbx_seq_one_letter_code
_entity_poly.pdbx_strand_id
1 'polypeptide(L)' 'VFGCEVFVHIDKDDRTKLEAKSEKCTFIDYGGDDFGYKCWSIKDKKIIRSRDVVFNEKFMYKQQLQENREESKKEYAV' A
#
# COMPACT_ATOMS: atom_id res chain seq x y z
N VAL A 1 10.86 0.78 -9.07
CA VAL A 1 9.86 1.72 -8.52
C VAL A 1 8.42 1.28 -8.74
N PHE A 2 7.87 1.21 -9.96
CA PHE A 2 6.47 0.77 -10.15
C PHE A 2 6.19 -0.62 -9.55
N GLY A 3 5.04 -0.75 -8.90
CA GLY A 3 4.67 -1.96 -8.17
C GLY A 3 5.44 -2.18 -6.87
N CYS A 4 6.22 -1.19 -6.38
CA CYS A 4 6.84 -1.30 -5.06
C CYS A 4 5.84 -1.05 -3.94
N GLU A 5 6.21 -1.49 -2.74
CA GLU A 5 5.52 -1.14 -1.51
C GLU A 5 5.70 0.35 -1.21
N VAL A 6 4.61 0.99 -0.82
CA VAL A 6 4.58 2.39 -0.41
C VAL A 6 3.76 2.58 0.86
N PHE A 7 4.14 3.56 1.65
CA PHE A 7 3.43 3.96 2.85
C PHE A 7 2.85 5.36 2.64
N VAL A 8 1.53 5.44 2.54
CA VAL A 8 0.79 6.69 2.34
C VAL A 8 0.48 7.30 3.70
N HIS A 9 0.75 8.58 3.89
CA HIS A 9 0.41 9.27 5.15
C HIS A 9 -1.10 9.28 5.40
N ILE A 10 -1.52 9.01 6.65
CA ILE A 10 -2.89 9.20 7.11
C ILE A 10 -2.92 10.42 8.03
N ASP A 11 -3.74 11.41 7.69
CA ASP A 11 -3.90 12.62 8.47
C ASP A 11 -4.34 12.34 9.91
N LYS A 12 -4.01 13.26 10.81
CA LYS A 12 -4.32 13.10 12.23
C LYS A 12 -5.83 13.10 12.51
N ASP A 13 -6.60 13.80 11.68
CA ASP A 13 -8.05 13.90 11.85
C ASP A 13 -8.78 12.63 11.37
N ASP A 14 -8.14 11.87 10.47
CA ASP A 14 -8.65 10.60 9.91
C ASP A 14 -8.24 9.37 10.73
N ARG A 15 -7.52 9.55 11.85
CA ARG A 15 -7.07 8.44 12.71
C ARG A 15 -7.22 8.74 14.19
N THR A 16 -7.45 7.70 14.98
CA THR A 16 -7.39 7.77 16.44
C THR A 16 -5.94 7.75 16.94
N LYS A 17 -5.72 8.12 18.22
CA LYS A 17 -4.38 8.27 18.82
C LYS A 17 -3.50 7.02 18.73
N LEU A 18 -4.11 5.83 18.69
CA LEU A 18 -3.42 4.53 18.68
C LEU A 18 -3.35 3.89 17.28
N GLU A 19 -4.02 4.48 16.29
CA GLU A 19 -3.99 3.95 14.93
C GLU A 19 -2.68 4.27 14.19
N ALA A 20 -2.38 3.45 13.18
CA ALA A 20 -1.19 3.61 12.37
C ALA A 20 -1.16 4.98 11.69
N LYS A 21 0.05 5.54 11.54
CA LYS A 21 0.24 6.86 10.92
C LYS A 21 0.25 6.84 9.40
N SER A 22 0.28 5.65 8.82
CA SER A 22 0.42 5.44 7.39
C SER A 22 -0.24 4.14 6.97
N GLU A 23 -0.76 4.12 5.75
CA GLU A 23 -1.33 2.94 5.14
C GLU A 23 -0.34 2.29 4.17
N LYS A 24 -0.15 0.98 4.29
CA LYS A 24 0.65 0.20 3.33
C LYS A 24 -0.14 -0.01 2.05
N CYS A 25 0.45 0.37 0.92
CA CYS A 25 -0.14 0.34 -0.41
C CYS A 25 0.90 -0.12 -1.44
N THR A 26 0.47 -0.34 -2.68
CA THR A 26 1.34 -0.62 -3.82
C THR A 26 1.37 0.57 -4.77
N PHE A 27 2.56 1.04 -5.15
CA PHE A 27 2.68 2.13 -6.13
C PHE A 27 2.24 1.68 -7.52
N ILE A 28 1.26 2.36 -8.11
CA ILE A 28 0.73 2.03 -9.44
C ILE A 28 1.32 2.97 -10.49
N ASP A 29 1.21 4.27 -10.23
CA ASP A 29 1.38 5.29 -11.25
C ASP A 29 1.60 6.66 -10.62
N TYR A 30 2.16 7.58 -11.39
CA TYR A 30 2.14 8.99 -11.03
C TYR A 30 0.73 9.54 -11.28
N GLY A 31 0.24 10.38 -10.37
CA GLY A 31 -0.91 11.24 -10.61
C GLY A 31 -0.54 12.29 -11.66
N GLY A 32 -1.55 12.82 -12.36
CA GLY A 32 -1.35 14.05 -13.13
C GLY A 32 -0.89 15.21 -12.24
N ASP A 33 -0.61 16.36 -12.83
CA ASP A 33 0.11 17.49 -12.20
C ASP A 33 -0.42 17.87 -10.80
N ASP A 34 -1.73 17.74 -10.55
CA ASP A 34 -2.34 18.08 -9.27
C ASP A 34 -2.48 16.93 -8.26
N PHE A 35 -2.37 15.67 -8.70
CA PHE A 35 -2.88 14.51 -7.94
C PHE A 35 -1.82 13.64 -7.23
N GLY A 36 -0.53 14.01 -7.27
CA GLY A 36 0.52 13.32 -6.52
C GLY A 36 0.81 11.92 -7.07
N TYR A 37 0.81 10.89 -6.23
CA TYR A 37 1.03 9.48 -6.62
C TYR A 37 -0.26 8.67 -6.49
N LYS A 38 -0.49 7.71 -7.40
CA LYS A 38 -1.57 6.73 -7.32
C LYS A 38 -1.07 5.43 -6.70
N CYS A 39 -1.67 5.05 -5.58
CA CYS A 39 -1.31 3.87 -4.81
C CYS A 39 -2.54 2.96 -4.64
N TRP A 40 -2.35 1.65 -4.77
CA TRP A 40 -3.41 0.66 -4.54
C TRP A 40 -3.40 0.22 -3.08
N SER A 41 -4.52 0.42 -2.37
CA SER A 41 -4.74 -0.22 -1.08
C SER A 41 -5.36 -1.60 -1.29
N ILE A 42 -4.67 -2.64 -0.81
CA ILE A 42 -5.20 -4.01 -0.80
C ILE A 42 -6.32 -4.15 0.24
N LYS A 43 -6.19 -3.42 1.36
CA LYS A 43 -7.12 -3.48 2.50
C LYS A 43 -8.50 -2.94 2.10
N ASP A 44 -8.51 -1.74 1.52
CA ASP A 44 -9.75 -1.04 1.19
C ASP A 44 -10.20 -1.26 -0.27
N LYS A 45 -9.38 -1.96 -1.07
CA LYS A 45 -9.61 -2.22 -2.50
C LYS A 45 -9.91 -0.93 -3.27
N LYS A 46 -9.16 0.13 -2.98
CA LYS A 46 -9.32 1.47 -3.56
C LYS A 46 -7.99 2.06 -4.04
N ILE A 47 -8.07 2.99 -4.98
CA ILE A 47 -6.93 3.83 -5.37
C ILE A 47 -6.86 5.02 -4.42
N ILE A 48 -5.73 5.16 -3.74
CA ILE A 48 -5.39 6.32 -2.91
C ILE A 48 -4.50 7.25 -3.73
N ARG A 49 -4.79 8.55 -3.68
CA ARG A 49 -3.98 9.60 -4.29
C ARG A 49 -3.36 10.44 -3.18
N SER A 50 -2.04 10.50 -3.13
CA SER A 50 -1.34 11.30 -2.12
C SER A 50 0.01 11.79 -2.65
N ARG A 51 0.40 12.99 -2.21
CA ARG A 51 1.75 13.54 -2.43
C ARG A 51 2.73 13.10 -1.35
N ASP A 52 2.22 12.79 -0.16
CA ASP A 52 3.01 12.34 0.98
C ASP A 52 3.03 10.81 1.03
N VAL A 53 4.05 10.25 0.37
CA VAL A 53 4.25 8.82 0.18
C VAL A 53 5.71 8.48 0.37
N VAL A 54 5.99 7.47 1.18
CA VAL A 54 7.33 6.91 1.36
C VAL A 54 7.46 5.63 0.55
N PHE A 55 8.48 5.56 -0.30
CA PHE A 55 8.74 4.41 -1.17
C PHE A 55 9.66 3.39 -0.50
N ASN A 56 9.20 2.14 -0.44
CA ASN A 56 10.03 1.01 -0.07
C ASN A 56 10.35 0.15 -1.30
N GLU A 57 11.33 0.60 -2.08
CA GLU A 57 11.70 -0.03 -3.35
C GLU A 57 12.29 -1.45 -3.21
N LYS A 58 12.57 -1.89 -1.99
CA LYS A 58 13.09 -3.25 -1.72
C LYS A 58 12.00 -4.32 -1.89
N PHE A 59 10.74 -3.96 -1.65
CA PHE A 59 9.62 -4.90 -1.68
C PHE A 59 8.71 -4.60 -2.87
N MET A 60 8.43 -5.64 -3.65
CA MET A 60 7.63 -5.54 -4.87
C MET A 60 6.33 -6.33 -4.71
N TYR A 61 5.26 -5.87 -5.37
CA TYR A 61 3.94 -6.49 -5.33
C TYR A 61 3.95 -7.98 -5.67
N LYS A 62 4.83 -8.41 -6.58
CA LYS A 62 4.98 -9.83 -6.94
C LYS A 62 5.43 -10.69 -5.75
N GLN A 63 6.29 -10.16 -4.88
CA GLN A 63 6.73 -10.85 -3.67
C GLN A 63 5.58 -10.95 -2.66
N GLN A 64 4.81 -9.88 -2.46
CA GLN A 64 3.59 -9.90 -1.63
C GLN A 64 2.57 -10.95 -2.10
N LEU A 65 2.37 -11.11 -3.41
CA LEU A 65 1.46 -12.13 -3.94
C LEU A 65 1.95 -13.55 -3.67
N GLN A 66 3.26 -13.77 -3.66
CA GLN A 66 3.84 -15.08 -3.33
C GLN A 66 3.63 -15.40 -1.84
N GLU A 67 3.92 -14.45 -0.96
CA GLU A 67 3.71 -14.57 0.49
C GLU A 67 2.23 -14.85 0.81
N ASN A 68 1.31 -14.06 0.26
CA ASN A 68 -0.14 -14.26 0.47
C ASN A 68 -0.64 -15.61 -0.08
N ARG A 69 -0.10 -16.08 -1.22
CA ARG A 69 -0.44 -17.39 -1.79
C ARG A 69 0.07 -18.53 -0.91
N GLU A 70 1.22 -18.36 -0.28
CA GLU A 70 1.80 -19.34 0.64
C GLU A 70 1.07 -19.38 1.98
N GLU A 71 0.64 -18.24 2.53
CA GLU A 71 -0.24 -18.17 3.71
C GLU A 71 -1.59 -18.84 3.46
N SER A 72 -2.23 -18.54 2.33
CA SER A 72 -3.51 -19.15 1.97
C SER A 72 -3.39 -20.68 1.82
N LYS A 73 -2.30 -21.20 1.22
CA LYS A 73 -2.05 -22.64 1.15
C LYS A 73 -1.86 -23.30 2.52
N LYS A 74 -1.28 -22.59 3.48
CA LYS A 74 -1.10 -23.10 4.85
C LYS A 74 -2.43 -23.15 5.60
N GLU A 75 -3.30 -22.15 5.43
CA GLU A 75 -4.63 -22.13 6.06
C GLU A 75 -5.54 -23.25 5.56
N TYR A 76 -5.49 -23.58 4.26
CA TYR A 76 -6.22 -24.74 3.70
C TYR A 76 -5.57 -26.10 3.99
N ALA A 77 -4.36 -26.11 4.56
CA ALA A 77 -3.66 -27.33 4.97
C ALA A 77 -3.88 -27.68 6.46
N VAL A 78 -4.71 -26.90 7.17
CA VAL A 78 -5.18 -27.16 8.54
C VAL A 78 -6.52 -27.89 8.52
#